data_AF-A5GRT6-F1
#
_entry.id   AF-A5GRT6-F1
#
_cell.length_a   1.000
_cell.length_b   1.000
_cell.length_c   1.000
_cell.angle_alpha   90.00
_cell.angle_beta   90.00
_cell.angle_gamma   90.00
#
_symmetry.space_group_name_H-M   'P 1'
#
loop_
_entity.id
_entity.type
_entity.pdbx_description
1 polymer ?
#
loop_
_entity_poly.entity_id
_entity_poly.type
_entity_poly.pdbx_seq_one_letter_code
_entity_poly.pdbx_strand_id
1 'polypeptide(L)'
;MRLKVLLGAVVASAAGLAGIKADAGIPAKWEKWMMVDNAFVVDTEDVKIQGDHIRLWVERAAAGVEKANPSLKYETWDGKVRISCKDFHYQAERYVNNAGYKLLTLGLSPDWKKSDWLKIKPNVIAYPLADQLCFLTGSPGFTKEVTPPAWAQKIIDKFEGNNLPESTDVEVDFLEPEDS
;
A
#
# COMPACT_ATOMS: atom_id res chain seq x y z
N MET A 1 59.43 -38.32 -16.65
CA MET A 1 58.55 -38.03 -17.80
C MET A 1 57.94 -36.65 -17.61
N ARG A 2 58.28 -35.70 -18.48
CA ARG A 2 57.74 -34.33 -18.47
C ARG A 2 56.60 -34.29 -19.50
N LEU A 3 55.39 -33.96 -19.08
CA LEU A 3 54.30 -33.64 -20.01
C LEU A 3 54.00 -32.15 -19.93
N LYS A 4 54.51 -31.41 -20.92
CA LYS A 4 54.05 -30.07 -21.31
C LYS A 4 52.80 -30.27 -22.16
N VAL A 5 51.70 -29.60 -21.83
CA VAL A 5 50.59 -29.38 -22.77
C VAL A 5 50.28 -27.89 -22.78
N LEU A 6 50.05 -27.41 -23.99
CA LEU A 6 50.20 -26.05 -24.48
C LEU A 6 49.07 -25.10 -24.06
N LEU A 7 49.47 -23.84 -23.90
CA LEU A 7 48.62 -22.66 -24.01
C LEU A 7 47.83 -22.71 -25.33
N GLY A 8 46.52 -22.50 -25.23
CA GLY A 8 45.68 -22.00 -26.31
C GLY A 8 44.94 -20.77 -25.80
N ALA A 9 45.34 -19.59 -26.28
CA ALA A 9 44.54 -18.38 -26.21
C ALA A 9 44.05 -18.08 -27.64
N VAL A 10 42.83 -17.55 -27.79
CA VAL A 10 42.52 -16.35 -28.60
C VAL A 10 41.00 -16.12 -28.60
N VAL A 11 40.64 -15.01 -27.96
CA VAL A 11 39.73 -13.93 -28.38
C VAL A 11 38.32 -14.32 -28.83
N ALA A 12 37.35 -14.08 -27.94
CA ALA A 12 35.99 -13.72 -28.33
C ALA A 12 35.81 -12.21 -28.12
N SER A 13 35.83 -11.45 -29.20
CA SER A 13 35.29 -10.09 -29.24
C SER A 13 33.79 -10.20 -29.49
N ALA A 14 32.97 -9.72 -28.55
CA ALA A 14 31.59 -9.38 -28.84
C ALA A 14 31.22 -8.11 -28.06
N ALA A 15 31.06 -7.06 -28.86
CA ALA A 15 30.29 -5.84 -28.66
C ALA A 15 29.74 -5.55 -27.25
N GLY A 16 30.07 -4.36 -26.76
CA GLY A 16 29.38 -3.76 -25.63
C GLY A 16 27.88 -3.68 -25.85
N LEU A 17 27.13 -4.22 -24.89
CA LEU A 17 25.76 -3.80 -24.63
C LEU A 17 25.82 -2.63 -23.66
N ALA A 18 26.11 -1.45 -24.22
CA ALA A 18 25.67 -0.22 -23.60
C ALA A 18 24.14 -0.24 -23.55
N GLY A 19 23.60 -0.01 -22.36
CA GLY A 19 22.31 0.57 -22.07
C GLY A 19 21.18 0.31 -23.06
N ILE A 20 20.32 -0.65 -22.70
CA ILE A 20 18.89 -0.46 -22.90
C ILE A 20 18.23 -0.94 -21.60
N LYS A 21 18.03 -0.02 -20.65
CA LYS A 21 16.90 -0.15 -19.73
C LYS A 21 15.68 0.04 -20.62
N ALA A 22 15.18 -1.07 -21.17
CA ALA A 22 13.85 -1.09 -21.72
C ALA A 22 12.89 -0.98 -20.53
N ASP A 23 12.61 0.26 -20.10
CA ASP A 23 11.40 0.60 -19.36
C ASP A 23 10.24 0.44 -20.33
N ALA A 24 9.90 -0.82 -20.59
CA ALA A 24 8.77 -1.21 -21.41
C ALA A 24 7.51 -1.08 -20.55
N GLY A 25 7.09 0.15 -20.22
CA GLY A 25 5.71 0.56 -19.93
C GLY A 25 4.80 -0.33 -19.06
N ILE A 26 5.34 -1.26 -18.29
CA ILE A 26 4.59 -2.13 -17.37
C ILE A 26 4.74 -1.48 -16.01
N PRO A 27 3.70 -0.81 -15.47
CA PRO A 27 3.76 -0.29 -14.13
C PRO A 27 4.04 -1.47 -13.21
N ALA A 28 5.10 -1.32 -12.45
CA ALA A 28 5.55 -2.34 -11.55
C ALA A 28 4.44 -2.64 -10.55
N LYS A 29 4.00 -3.90 -10.46
CA LYS A 29 2.98 -4.36 -9.48
C LYS A 29 3.32 -3.91 -8.04
N TRP A 30 4.60 -3.66 -7.75
CA TRP A 30 5.12 -3.21 -6.46
C TRP A 30 4.97 -1.70 -6.19
N GLU A 31 4.60 -0.87 -7.16
CA GLU A 31 4.30 0.55 -6.90
C GLU A 31 2.96 0.70 -6.19
N LYS A 32 1.97 -0.11 -6.58
CA LYS A 32 0.62 -0.10 -6.01
C LYS A 32 0.58 -0.67 -4.59
N TRP A 33 1.23 -1.83 -4.40
CA TRP A 33 1.23 -2.57 -3.15
C TRP A 33 2.49 -2.26 -2.34
N MET A 34 2.32 -1.56 -1.22
CA MET A 34 3.43 -1.18 -0.34
C MET A 34 3.36 -1.93 0.98
N MET A 35 4.53 -2.32 1.49
CA MET A 35 4.66 -3.01 2.78
C MET A 35 4.36 -2.06 3.94
N VAL A 36 3.45 -2.46 4.82
CA VAL A 36 3.16 -1.74 6.07
C VAL A 36 3.94 -2.32 7.22
N ASP A 37 3.99 -3.65 7.28
CA ASP A 37 4.75 -4.45 8.23
C ASP A 37 5.13 -5.78 7.55
N ASN A 38 5.99 -6.58 8.18
CA ASN A 38 6.41 -7.89 7.71
C ASN A 38 5.24 -8.88 7.50
N ALA A 39 4.06 -8.58 8.05
CA ALA A 39 2.88 -9.42 7.96
C ALA A 39 1.92 -9.04 6.82
N PHE A 40 1.95 -7.81 6.30
CA PHE A 40 0.98 -7.39 5.28
C PHE A 40 1.41 -6.18 4.43
N VAL A 41 0.80 -6.12 3.26
CA VAL A 41 0.94 -5.04 2.28
C VAL A 41 -0.43 -4.38 2.03
N VAL A 42 -0.40 -3.13 1.59
CA VAL A 42 -1.60 -2.33 1.29
C VAL A 42 -1.57 -1.78 -0.12
N ASP A 43 -2.74 -1.70 -0.73
CA ASP A 43 -2.94 -1.00 -1.99
C ASP A 43 -3.06 0.51 -1.73
N THR A 44 -2.01 1.25 -2.08
CA THR A 44 -1.95 2.71 -1.88
C THR A 44 -2.75 3.49 -2.92
N GLU A 45 -3.19 2.84 -4.01
CA GLU A 45 -3.90 3.49 -5.11
C GLU A 45 -5.41 3.33 -5.01
N ASP A 46 -5.92 2.21 -4.50
CA ASP A 46 -7.37 1.98 -4.29
C ASP A 46 -7.80 2.23 -2.84
N VAL A 47 -7.38 3.38 -2.30
CA VAL A 47 -7.87 3.92 -1.02
C VAL A 47 -9.06 4.83 -1.27
N LYS A 48 -10.10 4.68 -0.45
CA LYS A 48 -11.32 5.51 -0.47
C LYS A 48 -11.59 6.05 0.92
N ILE A 49 -11.84 7.36 1.00
CA ILE A 49 -12.22 8.07 2.22
C ILE A 49 -13.61 8.65 1.99
N GLN A 50 -14.55 8.35 2.90
CA GLN A 50 -15.95 8.79 2.84
C GLN A 50 -16.42 9.15 4.24
N GLY A 51 -16.51 10.45 4.53
CA GLY A 51 -16.80 10.92 5.88
C GLY A 51 -15.75 10.42 6.88
N ASP A 52 -16.21 9.78 7.95
CA ASP A 52 -15.40 9.17 9.00
C ASP A 52 -14.90 7.74 8.67
N HIS A 53 -15.11 7.27 7.43
CA HIS A 53 -14.77 5.92 7.01
C HIS A 53 -13.63 5.88 6.00
N ILE A 54 -12.70 4.95 6.20
CA ILE A 54 -11.63 4.62 5.25
C ILE A 54 -11.83 3.19 4.75
N ARG A 55 -11.62 2.96 3.46
CA ARG A 55 -11.60 1.64 2.84
C ARG A 55 -10.35 1.48 1.99
N LEU A 56 -9.64 0.39 2.18
CA LEU A 56 -8.46 0.04 1.39
C LEU A 56 -8.34 -1.49 1.22
N TRP A 57 -7.56 -1.91 0.23
CA TRP A 57 -7.20 -3.30 0.04
C TRP A 57 -5.96 -3.68 0.84
N VAL A 58 -5.95 -4.90 1.33
CA VAL A 58 -4.89 -5.49 2.14
C VAL A 58 -4.64 -6.92 1.65
N GLU A 59 -3.36 -7.24 1.48
CA GLU A 59 -2.87 -8.61 1.29
C GLU A 59 -2.02 -8.96 2.52
N ARG A 60 -2.42 -10.02 3.24
CA ARG A 60 -1.77 -10.45 4.46
C ARG A 60 -1.17 -11.83 4.26
N ALA A 61 0.12 -11.97 4.55
CA ALA A 61 0.80 -13.25 4.65
C ALA A 61 0.77 -13.73 6.10
N ALA A 62 0.28 -14.95 6.36
CA ALA A 62 0.40 -15.55 7.68
C ALA A 62 1.85 -16.04 7.92
N ALA A 63 2.44 -15.73 9.07
CA ALA A 63 3.76 -16.26 9.44
C ALA A 63 3.67 -17.67 10.06
N GLY A 64 2.82 -18.53 9.50
CA GLY A 64 2.56 -19.90 9.96
C GLY A 64 1.16 -20.12 10.53
N VAL A 65 0.98 -21.12 11.40
CA VAL A 65 -0.31 -21.43 12.05
C VAL A 65 -0.53 -20.51 13.25
N GLU A 66 -0.94 -19.28 12.97
CA GLU A 66 -1.25 -18.29 14.00
C GLU A 66 -2.72 -18.44 14.46
N LYS A 67 -2.93 -18.60 15.78
CA LYS A 67 -4.28 -18.63 16.39
C LYS A 67 -4.55 -17.29 17.08
N ALA A 68 -5.48 -16.49 16.56
CA ALA A 68 -5.92 -15.23 17.17
C ALA A 68 -6.79 -15.45 18.41
N ASN A 69 -7.55 -16.54 18.36
CA ASN A 69 -8.62 -16.95 19.26
C ASN A 69 -8.91 -18.43 18.91
N PRO A 70 -9.43 -19.28 19.81
CA PRO A 70 -9.89 -20.64 19.46
C PRO A 70 -10.77 -20.73 18.20
N SER A 71 -11.41 -19.63 17.79
CA SER A 71 -12.30 -19.56 16.61
C SER A 71 -11.69 -18.91 15.36
N LEU A 72 -10.50 -18.29 15.44
CA LEU A 72 -9.90 -17.52 14.34
C LEU A 72 -8.47 -17.98 14.07
N LYS A 73 -8.31 -18.74 12.98
CA LYS A 73 -7.01 -19.00 12.35
C LYS A 73 -6.66 -17.81 11.47
N TYR A 74 -5.47 -17.27 11.65
CA TYR A 74 -4.90 -16.26 10.78
C TYR A 74 -4.34 -16.97 9.53
N GLU A 75 -5.16 -17.05 8.49
CA GLU A 75 -4.73 -17.58 7.18
C GLU A 75 -4.12 -16.44 6.34
N THR A 76 -3.32 -16.76 5.33
CA THR A 76 -2.96 -15.80 4.29
C THR A 76 -4.25 -15.40 3.59
N TRP A 77 -4.55 -14.11 3.47
CA TRP A 77 -5.77 -13.65 2.83
C TRP A 77 -5.59 -12.30 2.15
N ASP A 78 -6.36 -12.13 1.08
CA ASP A 78 -6.54 -10.87 0.38
C ASP A 78 -7.95 -10.35 0.63
N GLY A 79 -8.10 -9.03 0.76
CA GLY A 79 -9.39 -8.47 1.09
C GLY A 79 -9.38 -6.98 1.29
N LYS A 80 -10.48 -6.47 1.85
CA LYS A 80 -10.66 -5.06 2.15
C LYS A 80 -10.73 -4.85 3.65
N VAL A 81 -10.07 -3.81 4.13
CA VAL A 81 -10.23 -3.32 5.49
C VAL A 81 -11.05 -2.03 5.42
N ARG A 82 -12.09 -1.97 6.25
CA ARG A 82 -12.88 -0.76 6.50
C ARG A 82 -12.57 -0.28 7.90
N ILE A 83 -12.33 1.00 8.05
CA ILE A 83 -12.00 1.66 9.32
C ILE A 83 -13.04 2.75 9.55
N SER A 84 -13.68 2.75 10.71
CA SER A 84 -14.45 3.87 11.22
C SER A 84 -13.56 4.64 12.21
N CYS A 85 -13.16 5.85 11.82
CA CYS A 85 -12.28 6.69 12.61
C CYS A 85 -13.02 7.34 13.79
N LYS A 86 -14.33 7.57 13.66
CA LYS A 86 -15.18 8.12 14.72
C LYS A 86 -15.23 7.23 15.96
N ASP A 87 -15.50 5.93 15.77
CA ASP A 87 -15.67 4.98 16.87
C ASP A 87 -14.44 4.10 17.10
N PHE A 88 -13.38 4.27 16.28
CA PHE A 88 -12.16 3.47 16.30
C PHE A 88 -12.41 1.95 16.18
N HIS A 89 -13.24 1.59 15.20
CA HIS A 89 -13.58 0.20 14.84
C HIS A 89 -13.13 -0.13 13.43
N TYR A 90 -12.93 -1.42 13.16
CA TYR A 90 -12.62 -1.91 11.82
C TYR A 90 -13.45 -3.15 11.48
N GLN A 91 -13.63 -3.37 10.18
CA GLN A 91 -14.24 -4.56 9.61
C GLN A 91 -13.33 -5.08 8.50
N ALA A 92 -13.06 -6.39 8.51
CA ALA A 92 -12.32 -7.07 7.44
C ALA A 92 -13.30 -7.81 6.52
N GLU A 93 -13.20 -7.56 5.23
CA GLU A 93 -13.88 -8.30 4.17
C GLU A 93 -12.85 -9.16 3.45
N ARG A 94 -12.82 -10.45 3.72
CA ARG A 94 -11.82 -11.38 3.17
C ARG A 94 -12.41 -12.25 2.07
N TYR A 95 -11.56 -12.60 1.11
CA TYR A 95 -11.84 -13.72 0.22
C TYR A 95 -11.83 -15.02 1.00
N VAL A 96 -12.86 -15.86 0.81
CA VAL A 96 -12.89 -17.21 1.37
C VAL A 96 -12.84 -18.20 0.23
N ASN A 97 -11.62 -18.59 -0.10
CA ASN A 97 -11.35 -19.75 -0.94
C ASN A 97 -11.33 -21.00 -0.04
N ASN A 98 -12.50 -21.63 0.17
CA ASN A 98 -12.56 -23.00 0.74
C ASN A 98 -11.83 -24.04 -0.14
N ALA A 99 -11.45 -23.68 -1.36
CA ALA A 99 -10.55 -24.43 -2.21
C ALA A 99 -9.74 -23.42 -3.04
N GLY A 100 -8.41 -23.42 -2.89
CA GLY A 100 -7.51 -22.50 -3.57
C GLY A 100 -7.84 -22.34 -5.06
N TYR A 101 -7.91 -21.09 -5.52
CA TYR A 101 -7.83 -20.63 -6.92
C TYR A 101 -8.78 -21.24 -7.98
N LYS A 102 -9.62 -22.23 -7.64
CA LYS A 102 -10.39 -23.03 -8.62
C LYS A 102 -11.81 -22.54 -8.91
N LEU A 103 -12.23 -21.42 -8.31
CA LEU A 103 -13.60 -20.90 -8.48
C LEU A 103 -13.76 -19.92 -9.66
N LEU A 104 -12.70 -19.18 -10.01
CA LEU A 104 -12.73 -18.18 -11.10
C LEU A 104 -12.93 -18.85 -12.47
N THR A 105 -12.54 -20.10 -12.65
CA THR A 105 -12.73 -20.88 -13.88
C THR A 105 -14.16 -21.39 -14.09
N LEU A 106 -15.05 -21.30 -13.08
CA LEU A 106 -16.44 -21.77 -13.17
C LEU A 106 -17.47 -20.66 -13.18
N GLY A 107 -17.06 -19.39 -13.24
CA GLY A 107 -17.99 -18.25 -13.21
C GLY A 107 -18.73 -18.08 -11.88
N LEU A 108 -18.29 -18.75 -10.82
CA LEU A 108 -18.84 -18.62 -9.48
C LEU A 108 -18.16 -17.42 -8.80
N SER A 109 -18.97 -16.46 -8.36
CA SER A 109 -18.48 -15.26 -7.66
C SER A 109 -17.71 -15.67 -6.40
N PRO A 110 -16.55 -15.06 -6.11
CA PRO A 110 -15.81 -15.38 -4.90
C PRO A 110 -16.66 -15.08 -3.67
N ASP A 111 -16.77 -16.05 -2.75
CA ASP A 111 -17.46 -15.86 -1.49
C ASP A 111 -16.68 -14.87 -0.62
N TRP A 112 -17.34 -13.77 -0.25
CA TRP A 112 -16.82 -12.78 0.67
C TRP A 112 -17.32 -13.09 2.08
N LYS A 113 -16.39 -13.22 3.04
CA LYS A 113 -16.77 -13.18 4.46
C LYS A 113 -16.41 -11.84 5.05
N LYS A 114 -17.39 -11.21 5.66
CA LYS A 114 -17.22 -10.00 6.45
C LYS A 114 -17.13 -10.39 7.92
N SER A 115 -16.18 -9.78 8.64
CA SER A 115 -16.22 -9.81 10.10
C SER A 115 -17.31 -8.87 10.62
N ASP A 116 -17.66 -9.00 11.89
CA ASP A 116 -18.29 -7.91 12.63
C ASP A 116 -17.35 -6.70 12.69
N TRP A 117 -17.91 -5.55 13.07
CA TRP A 117 -17.10 -4.39 13.44
C TRP A 117 -16.42 -4.67 14.78
N LEU A 118 -15.09 -4.67 14.77
CA LEU A 118 -14.25 -4.97 15.92
C LEU A 118 -13.51 -3.71 16.35
N LYS A 119 -13.37 -3.51 17.66
CA LYS A 119 -12.57 -2.40 18.18
C LYS A 119 -11.11 -2.53 17.74
N ILE A 120 -10.52 -1.43 17.27
CA ILE A 120 -9.11 -1.39 16.89
C ILE A 120 -8.26 -1.42 18.16
N LYS A 121 -7.31 -2.36 18.22
CA LYS A 121 -6.33 -2.51 19.30
C LYS A 121 -4.92 -2.50 18.70
N PRO A 122 -3.86 -2.13 19.45
CA PRO A 122 -2.50 -2.05 18.92
C PRO A 122 -1.99 -3.30 18.19
N ASN A 123 -2.54 -4.48 18.51
CA ASN A 123 -2.13 -5.76 17.94
C ASN A 123 -2.96 -6.22 16.73
N VAL A 124 -3.80 -5.37 16.13
CA VAL A 124 -4.58 -5.72 14.93
C VAL A 124 -4.08 -4.93 13.72
N ILE A 125 -4.18 -5.54 12.53
CA ILE A 125 -3.69 -4.94 11.27
C ILE A 125 -4.27 -3.55 10.96
N ALA A 126 -5.47 -3.25 11.47
CA ALA A 126 -6.13 -1.97 11.25
C ALA A 126 -5.55 -0.84 12.10
N TYR A 127 -4.78 -1.14 13.15
CA TYR A 127 -4.19 -0.12 14.02
C TYR A 127 -3.22 0.81 13.28
N PRO A 128 -2.13 0.32 12.64
CA PRO A 128 -1.21 1.20 11.91
C PRO A 128 -1.92 1.94 10.76
N LEU A 129 -2.99 1.38 10.20
CA LEU A 129 -3.77 2.04 9.16
C LEU A 129 -4.58 3.22 9.73
N ALA A 130 -5.25 3.01 10.86
CA ALA A 130 -6.06 4.04 11.50
C ALA A 130 -5.18 5.15 12.10
N ASP A 131 -4.09 4.77 12.76
CA ASP A 131 -3.12 5.69 13.37
C ASP A 131 -2.57 6.69 12.33
N GLN A 132 -2.22 6.19 11.14
CA GLN A 132 -1.64 7.00 10.08
C GLN A 132 -2.66 7.76 9.22
N LEU A 133 -3.86 7.21 9.02
CA LEU A 133 -4.78 7.74 8.01
C LEU A 133 -6.03 8.41 8.59
N CYS A 134 -6.40 8.17 9.85
CA CYS A 134 -7.67 8.71 10.37
C CYS A 134 -7.71 10.23 10.45
N PHE A 135 -6.55 10.92 10.49
CA PHE A 135 -6.53 12.39 10.42
C PHE A 135 -7.12 12.91 9.10
N LEU A 136 -7.00 12.16 8.00
CA LEU A 136 -7.56 12.53 6.68
C LEU A 136 -9.09 12.60 6.70
N THR A 137 -9.75 12.02 7.70
CA THR A 137 -11.21 12.06 7.84
C THR A 137 -11.71 13.29 8.59
N GLY A 138 -10.82 14.07 9.21
CA GLY A 138 -11.21 15.15 10.13
C GLY A 138 -11.85 14.68 11.43
N SER A 139 -11.82 13.38 11.73
CA SER A 139 -12.33 12.84 13.00
C SER A 139 -11.51 13.41 14.18
N PRO A 140 -12.17 13.83 15.27
CA PRO A 140 -11.46 14.41 16.42
C PRO A 140 -10.55 13.37 17.09
N GLY A 141 -9.40 13.84 17.58
CA GLY A 141 -8.41 12.99 18.26
C GLY A 141 -7.33 12.38 17.37
N PHE A 142 -7.36 12.65 16.05
CA PHE A 142 -6.30 12.25 15.12
C PHE A 142 -5.56 13.47 14.59
N THR A 143 -4.24 13.38 14.56
CA THR A 143 -3.34 14.38 13.98
C THR A 143 -2.40 13.70 13.01
N LYS A 144 -2.05 14.39 11.93
CA LYS A 144 -1.04 13.91 10.98
C LYS A 144 0.28 13.68 11.72
N GLU A 145 0.91 12.53 11.50
CA GLU A 145 2.25 12.27 12.03
C GLU A 145 3.28 13.19 11.35
N VAL A 146 4.29 13.62 12.11
CA VAL A 146 5.35 14.52 11.59
C VAL A 146 6.17 13.83 10.49
N THR A 147 6.35 12.52 10.59
CA THR A 147 7.14 11.74 9.63
C THR A 147 6.44 10.40 9.39
N PRO A 148 5.38 10.40 8.57
CA PRO A 148 4.64 9.17 8.30
C PRO A 148 5.51 8.19 7.49
N PRO A 149 5.26 6.88 7.59
CA PRO A 149 5.95 5.89 6.80
C PRO A 149 5.63 6.07 5.31
N ALA A 150 6.55 5.67 4.43
CA ALA A 150 6.46 5.93 2.99
C ALA A 150 5.13 5.46 2.35
N TRP A 151 4.58 4.33 2.80
CA TRP A 151 3.29 3.83 2.31
C TRP A 151 2.13 4.77 2.69
N ALA A 152 2.16 5.36 3.90
CA ALA A 152 1.14 6.28 4.37
C ALA A 152 1.30 7.64 3.69
N GLN A 153 2.54 8.14 3.58
CA GLN A 153 2.83 9.38 2.86
C GLN A 153 2.27 9.35 1.43
N LYS A 154 2.46 8.23 0.70
CA LYS A 154 1.90 8.07 -0.65
C LYS A 154 0.36 8.20 -0.70
N ILE A 155 -0.34 7.65 0.30
CA ILE A 155 -1.79 7.79 0.42
C ILE A 155 -2.16 9.24 0.77
N ILE A 156 -1.46 9.83 1.74
CA ILE A 156 -1.67 11.21 2.19
C ILE A 156 -1.53 12.19 1.02
N ASP A 157 -0.44 12.10 0.26
CA ASP A 157 -0.16 12.96 -0.89
C ASP A 157 -1.27 12.89 -1.94
N LYS A 158 -1.85 11.71 -2.15
CA LYS A 158 -2.98 11.52 -3.06
C LYS A 158 -4.23 12.30 -2.61
N PHE A 159 -4.49 12.42 -1.31
CA PHE A 159 -5.68 13.11 -0.79
C PHE A 159 -5.44 14.59 -0.52
N GLU A 160 -4.24 14.98 -0.12
CA GLU A 160 -3.86 16.40 0.08
C GLU A 160 -3.57 17.10 -1.25
N GLY A 161 -2.91 16.42 -2.20
CA GLY A 161 -2.57 16.98 -3.52
C GLY A 161 -3.79 17.24 -4.41
N ASN A 162 -4.90 16.51 -4.19
CA ASN A 162 -6.19 16.79 -4.83
C ASN A 162 -6.96 17.97 -4.19
N ASN A 163 -6.41 18.58 -3.13
CA ASN A 163 -6.97 19.75 -2.44
C ASN A 163 -6.04 20.97 -2.48
N LEU A 164 -4.96 20.96 -3.28
CA LEU A 164 -4.25 22.20 -3.55
C LEU A 164 -5.17 23.08 -4.41
N PRO A 165 -5.58 24.29 -3.95
CA PRO A 165 -6.16 25.25 -4.87
C PRO A 165 -5.15 25.46 -6.00
N GLU A 166 -5.64 25.36 -7.24
CA GLU A 166 -4.94 25.92 -8.40
C GLU A 166 -4.42 27.29 -7.97
N SER A 167 -3.11 27.49 -8.07
CA SER A 167 -2.45 28.70 -7.60
C SER A 167 -3.16 29.91 -8.21
N THR A 168 -3.99 30.59 -7.42
CA THR A 168 -4.34 31.97 -7.73
C THR A 168 -3.04 32.72 -7.62
N ASP A 169 -2.48 33.08 -8.77
CA ASP A 169 -1.42 34.06 -8.89
C ASP A 169 -1.81 35.24 -7.99
N VAL A 170 -1.11 35.37 -6.86
CA VAL A 170 -1.20 36.57 -6.04
C VAL A 170 -0.45 37.61 -6.85
N GLU A 171 -1.19 38.41 -7.62
CA GLU A 171 -0.71 39.65 -8.20
C GLU A 171 -0.25 40.52 -7.03
N VAL A 172 1.06 40.54 -6.81
CA VAL A 172 1.69 41.39 -5.81
C VAL A 172 1.76 42.77 -6.45
N ASP A 173 0.74 43.60 -6.20
CA ASP A 173 0.80 45.03 -6.52
C ASP A 173 1.95 45.64 -5.71
N PHE A 174 3.08 45.85 -6.39
CA PHE A 174 4.18 46.65 -5.90
C PHE A 174 3.70 48.11 -5.85
N LEU A 175 3.32 48.58 -4.66
CA LEU A 175 3.15 50.00 -4.41
C LEU A 175 4.53 50.66 -4.54
N GLU A 176 4.70 51.45 -5.60
CA GLU A 176 5.87 52.31 -5.78
C GLU A 176 5.94 53.34 -4.64
N PRO A 177 7.13 53.62 -4.09
CA PRO A 177 7.29 54.67 -3.09
C PRO A 177 7.14 56.05 -3.75
N GLU A 178 6.27 56.88 -3.18
CA GLU A 178 6.19 58.30 -3.52
C GLU A 178 7.46 59.02 -3.02
N ASP A 179 8.28 59.48 -3.95
CA ASP A 179 9.43 60.34 -3.67
C ASP A 179 8.96 61.69 -3.08
N SER A 180 9.52 62.05 -1.93
CA SER A 180 9.39 63.37 -1.29
C SER A 180 10.63 64.24 -1.52
#